data_AF-A0AAW4GK50-F1
#
_entry.id   AF-A0AAW4GK50-F1
#
_cell.length_a   1.000
_cell.length_b   1.000
_cell.length_c   1.000
_cell.angle_alpha   90.00
_cell.angle_beta   90.00
_cell.angle_gamma   90.00
#
_symmetry.space_group_name_H-M   'P 1'
#
loop_
_entity.id
_entity.type
_entity.pdbx_description
1 polymer ?
#
loop_
_entity_poly.entity_id
_entity_poly.type
_entity_poly.pdbx_seq_one_letter_code
_entity_poly.pdbx_strand_id
1 'polypeptide(L)'
;MNPVTRPRYARLFWILVALTWLAVVAALVNAGFTPDYWMLRHFEGGTLPYPTSSVVVFALLSTVELVIAALIVRPWRFDRLWLRLLIAVVLLLAWTFPWLASMMHQPPVQGMHLLWLLLLDVGLLLALCVVSLVSAWRAFAKRKQAGRARS
;
A
#
# COMPACT_ATOMS: atom_id res chain seq x y z
N MET A 1 8.59 15.42 -33.52
CA MET A 1 7.64 15.79 -32.44
C MET A 1 6.87 14.53 -32.05
N ASN A 2 7.16 13.92 -30.90
CA ASN A 2 6.39 12.76 -30.40
C ASN A 2 6.46 12.70 -28.86
N PRO A 3 5.44 13.14 -28.11
CA PRO A 3 5.30 12.79 -26.71
C PRO A 3 4.19 11.72 -26.56
N VAL A 4 4.48 10.49 -26.99
CA VAL A 4 3.63 9.31 -26.68
C VAL A 4 4.32 8.48 -25.60
N THR A 5 4.51 9.07 -24.42
CA THR A 5 5.07 8.35 -23.24
C THR A 5 3.99 7.95 -22.23
N ARG A 6 2.73 8.36 -22.41
CA ARG A 6 1.64 8.11 -21.45
C ARG A 6 1.24 6.64 -21.21
N PRO A 7 1.23 5.70 -22.19
CA PRO A 7 0.71 4.36 -21.93
C PRO A 7 1.69 3.43 -21.21
N ARG A 8 3.01 3.66 -21.34
CA ARG A 8 4.03 2.76 -20.76
C ARG A 8 4.07 2.85 -19.24
N TYR A 9 4.03 4.07 -18.68
CA TYR A 9 4.02 4.25 -17.22
C TYR A 9 2.73 3.72 -16.59
N ALA A 10 1.59 3.90 -17.26
CA ALA A 10 0.33 3.37 -16.78
C ALA A 10 0.34 1.84 -16.75
N ARG A 11 0.86 1.21 -17.81
CA ARG A 11 1.00 -0.25 -17.88
C ARG A 11 1.97 -0.80 -16.84
N LEU A 12 3.12 -0.17 -16.64
CA LEU A 12 4.09 -0.55 -15.60
C LEU A 12 3.48 -0.43 -14.20
N PHE A 13 2.72 0.64 -13.94
CA PHE A 13 2.00 0.82 -12.69
C PHE A 13 1.00 -0.33 -12.46
N TRP A 14 0.17 -0.66 -13.44
CA TRP A 14 -0.79 -1.78 -13.32
C TRP A 14 -0.09 -3.14 -13.15
N ILE A 15 1.05 -3.36 -13.80
CA ILE A 15 1.86 -4.58 -13.59
C ILE A 15 2.37 -4.63 -12.16
N LEU A 16 2.92 -3.53 -11.62
CA LEU A 16 3.37 -3.47 -10.23
C LEU A 16 2.22 -3.72 -9.26
N VAL A 17 1.06 -3.09 -9.48
CA VAL A 17 -0.16 -3.31 -8.69
C VAL A 17 -0.57 -4.78 -8.71
N ALA A 18 -0.59 -5.42 -9.89
CA ALA A 18 -0.92 -6.84 -10.02
C ALA A 18 0.11 -7.76 -9.33
N LEU A 19 1.40 -7.45 -9.44
CA LEU A 19 2.47 -8.19 -8.77
C LEU A 19 2.38 -8.04 -7.24
N THR A 20 2.11 -6.83 -6.75
CA THR A 20 1.87 -6.59 -5.33
C THR A 20 0.66 -7.36 -4.85
N TRP A 21 -0.44 -7.37 -5.60
CA TRP A 21 -1.63 -8.15 -5.26
C TRP A 21 -1.33 -9.65 -5.19
N LEU A 22 -0.63 -10.21 -6.17
CA LEU A 22 -0.22 -11.62 -6.16
C LEU A 22 0.68 -11.94 -4.95
N ALA A 23 1.61 -11.05 -4.62
CA ALA A 23 2.48 -11.22 -3.46
C ALA A 23 1.67 -11.23 -2.15
N VAL A 24 0.68 -10.35 -2.01
CA VAL A 24 -0.21 -10.30 -0.83
C VAL A 24 -1.03 -11.58 -0.71
N VAL A 25 -1.63 -12.05 -1.80
CA VAL A 25 -2.41 -13.30 -1.80
C VAL A 25 -1.52 -14.48 -1.41
N ALA A 26 -0.32 -14.60 -1.99
CA ALA A 26 0.64 -15.64 -1.63
C ALA A 26 1.06 -15.56 -0.15
N ALA A 27 1.29 -14.36 0.36
CA ALA A 27 1.66 -14.12 1.75
C ALA A 27 0.51 -14.49 2.72
N LEU A 28 -0.74 -14.15 2.39
CA LEU A 28 -1.92 -14.54 3.17
C LEU A 28 -2.14 -16.06 3.16
N VAL A 29 -1.98 -16.71 2.00
CA VAL A 29 -2.07 -18.17 1.89
C VAL A 29 -1.00 -18.84 2.75
N ASN A 30 0.24 -18.36 2.68
CA ASN A 30 1.36 -18.84 3.51
C ASN A 30 1.09 -18.61 5.01
N ALA A 31 0.53 -17.46 5.39
CA ALA A 31 0.13 -17.17 6.76
C ALA A 31 -1.01 -18.09 7.25
N GLY A 32 -1.84 -18.62 6.36
CA GLY A 32 -2.84 -19.63 6.71
C GLY A 32 -2.23 -20.99 7.08
N PHE A 33 -1.01 -21.28 6.61
CA PHE A 33 -0.27 -22.50 6.97
C PHE A 33 0.57 -22.35 8.24
N THR A 34 0.80 -21.11 8.71
CA THR A 34 1.48 -20.91 9.99
C THR A 34 0.55 -21.28 11.15
N PRO A 35 0.99 -22.13 12.10
CA PRO A 35 0.16 -22.54 13.22
C PRO A 35 -0.22 -21.34 14.08
N ASP A 36 -1.50 -21.22 14.39
CA ASP A 36 -1.96 -20.26 15.39
C ASP A 36 -1.68 -20.83 16.78
N TYR A 37 -0.55 -20.42 17.37
CA TYR A 37 -0.12 -20.87 18.70
C TYR A 37 -1.10 -20.47 19.82
N TRP A 38 -1.99 -19.50 19.60
CA TRP A 38 -3.04 -19.14 20.56
C TRP A 38 -4.24 -20.08 20.46
N MET A 39 -4.63 -20.48 19.24
CA MET A 39 -5.68 -21.50 19.06
C MET A 39 -5.19 -22.91 19.42
N LEU A 40 -3.91 -23.24 19.19
CA LEU A 40 -3.33 -24.52 19.60
C LEU A 40 -3.44 -24.78 21.11
N ARG A 41 -3.46 -23.73 21.96
CA ARG A 41 -3.67 -23.89 23.41
C ARG A 41 -5.11 -24.25 23.78
N HIS A 42 -6.07 -23.93 22.91
CA HIS A 42 -7.50 -24.21 23.15
C HIS A 42 -7.94 -25.55 22.56
N PHE A 43 -7.18 -26.11 21.61
CA PHE A 43 -7.43 -27.42 21.02
C PHE A 43 -6.41 -28.43 21.57
N GLU A 44 -6.81 -29.27 22.51
CA GLU A 44 -6.01 -30.34 23.10
C GLU A 44 -5.65 -31.45 22.09
N GLY A 45 -4.79 -31.16 21.11
CA GLY A 45 -4.17 -32.17 20.24
C GLY A 45 -4.89 -32.46 18.91
N GLY A 46 -5.84 -31.62 18.48
CA GLY A 46 -6.47 -31.72 17.17
C GLY A 46 -5.72 -30.98 16.05
N THR A 47 -5.85 -31.44 14.80
CA THR A 47 -5.42 -30.67 13.62
C THR A 47 -6.36 -29.47 13.44
N LEU A 48 -5.81 -28.26 13.47
CA LEU A 48 -6.58 -27.05 13.20
C LEU A 48 -7.02 -27.02 11.73
N PRO A 49 -8.31 -26.84 11.44
CA PRO A 49 -8.77 -26.67 10.07
C PRO A 49 -8.16 -25.41 9.45
N TYR A 50 -7.75 -25.50 8.18
CA TYR A 50 -7.15 -24.35 7.49
C TYR A 50 -8.11 -23.15 7.49
N PRO A 51 -7.65 -21.93 7.86
CA PRO A 51 -8.49 -20.75 8.01
C PRO A 51 -8.87 -20.13 6.65
N THR A 52 -9.58 -20.89 5.81
CA THR A 52 -10.04 -20.49 4.48
C THR A 52 -10.85 -19.19 4.50
N SER A 53 -11.79 -19.07 5.44
CA SER A 53 -12.65 -17.89 5.59
C SER A 53 -11.84 -16.62 5.84
N SER A 54 -10.88 -16.67 6.77
CA SER A 54 -10.00 -15.54 7.07
C SER A 54 -9.15 -15.16 5.86
N VAL A 55 -8.54 -16.14 5.18
CA VAL A 55 -7.72 -15.87 3.98
C VAL A 55 -8.55 -15.20 2.88
N VAL A 56 -9.78 -15.67 2.64
CA VAL A 56 -10.68 -15.06 1.64
C VAL A 56 -11.09 -13.65 2.03
N VAL A 57 -11.49 -13.42 3.29
CA VAL A 57 -11.90 -12.09 3.77
C VAL A 57 -10.75 -11.10 3.68
N PHE A 58 -9.55 -11.46 4.13
CA PHE A 58 -8.38 -10.58 4.06
C PHE A 58 -7.88 -10.37 2.63
N ALA A 59 -7.99 -11.38 1.75
CA ALA A 59 -7.69 -11.19 0.34
C ALA A 59 -8.65 -10.19 -0.31
N LEU A 60 -9.96 -10.27 -0.02
CA LEU A 60 -10.95 -9.31 -0.50
C LEU A 60 -10.68 -7.90 0.03
N LEU A 61 -10.42 -7.76 1.34
CA LEU A 61 -10.04 -6.50 1.98
C LEU A 61 -8.81 -5.88 1.31
N SER A 62 -7.72 -6.65 1.17
CA SER A 62 -6.50 -6.19 0.51
C SER A 62 -6.74 -5.76 -0.94
N THR A 63 -7.66 -6.43 -1.65
CA THR A 63 -8.03 -6.04 -3.02
C THR A 63 -8.76 -4.69 -3.04
N VAL A 64 -9.70 -4.50 -2.12
CA VAL A 64 -10.45 -3.24 -1.97
C VAL A 64 -9.51 -2.09 -1.60
N GLU A 65 -8.60 -2.30 -0.64
CA GLU A 65 -7.60 -1.30 -0.24
C GLU A 65 -6.71 -0.89 -1.41
N LEU A 66 -6.23 -1.86 -2.18
CA LEU A 66 -5.40 -1.63 -3.36
C LEU A 66 -6.15 -0.82 -4.43
N VAL A 67 -7.43 -1.14 -4.65
CA VAL A 67 -8.30 -0.43 -5.60
C VAL A 67 -8.56 0.99 -5.14
N ILE A 68 -8.93 1.19 -3.86
CA ILE A 68 -9.17 2.52 -3.29
C ILE A 68 -7.88 3.37 -3.36
N ALA A 69 -6.74 2.81 -2.96
CA ALA A 69 -5.45 3.48 -3.04
C ALA A 69 -5.11 3.89 -4.49
N ALA A 70 -5.25 2.97 -5.45
CA ALA A 70 -5.02 3.26 -6.86
C ALA A 70 -5.96 4.35 -7.41
N LEU A 71 -7.23 4.33 -7.00
CA LEU A 71 -8.26 5.30 -7.39
C LEU A 71 -8.03 6.70 -6.78
N ILE A 72 -7.48 6.79 -5.57
CA ILE A 72 -7.16 8.07 -4.92
C ILE A 72 -5.86 8.64 -5.52
N VAL A 73 -4.82 7.81 -5.64
CA VAL A 73 -3.49 8.23 -6.11
C VAL A 73 -3.55 8.74 -7.55
N ARG A 74 -4.36 8.12 -8.44
CA ARG A 74 -4.55 8.52 -9.86
C ARG A 74 -3.26 9.08 -10.46
N PRO A 75 -2.22 8.24 -10.65
CA PRO A 75 -0.86 8.69 -10.98
C PRO A 75 -0.73 9.46 -12.31
N TRP A 76 -1.79 9.47 -13.11
CA TRP A 76 -1.91 10.15 -14.40
C TRP A 76 -2.27 11.65 -14.32
N ARG A 77 -2.70 12.17 -13.17
CA ARG A 77 -3.01 13.60 -12.99
C ARG A 77 -2.02 14.25 -12.03
N PHE A 78 -1.01 14.94 -12.59
CA PHE A 78 0.03 15.60 -11.79
C PHE A 78 -0.46 16.83 -11.00
N ASP A 79 -1.63 17.38 -11.32
CA ASP A 79 -2.23 18.48 -10.57
C ASP A 79 -2.72 18.05 -9.19
N ARG A 80 -2.17 18.69 -8.14
CA ARG A 80 -2.47 18.43 -6.71
C ARG A 80 -2.23 16.98 -6.26
N LEU A 81 -1.30 16.26 -6.89
CA LEU A 81 -0.89 14.89 -6.52
C LEU A 81 -0.49 14.77 -5.04
N TRP A 82 0.20 15.78 -4.51
CA TRP A 82 0.63 15.84 -3.11
C TRP A 82 -0.56 15.79 -2.12
N LEU A 83 -1.63 16.54 -2.40
CA LEU A 83 -2.81 16.59 -1.53
C LEU A 83 -3.60 15.28 -1.57
N ARG A 84 -3.65 14.62 -2.74
CA ARG A 84 -4.30 13.31 -2.91
C ARG A 84 -3.55 12.21 -2.17
N LEU A 85 -2.22 12.21 -2.27
CA LEU A 85 -1.36 11.30 -1.52
C LEU A 85 -1.51 11.53 -0.01
N LEU A 86 -1.59 12.79 0.44
CA LEU A 86 -1.82 13.10 1.86
C LEU A 86 -3.18 12.57 2.34
N ILE A 87 -4.26 12.77 1.57
CA ILE A 87 -5.59 12.24 1.91
C ILE A 87 -5.56 10.70 1.93
N ALA A 88 -4.92 10.07 0.95
CA ALA A 88 -4.76 8.61 0.91
C ALA A 88 -4.05 8.12 2.16
N VAL A 89 -2.90 8.70 2.50
CA VAL A 89 -2.12 8.35 3.70
C VAL A 89 -2.97 8.51 4.95
N VAL A 90 -3.61 9.66 5.17
CA VAL A 90 -4.40 9.90 6.40
C VAL A 90 -5.56 8.91 6.52
N LEU A 91 -6.26 8.64 5.42
CA LEU A 91 -7.38 7.69 5.41
C LEU A 91 -6.90 6.26 5.72
N LEU A 92 -5.78 5.86 5.12
CA LEU A 92 -5.22 4.53 5.31
C LEU A 92 -4.63 4.35 6.71
N LEU A 93 -3.93 5.37 7.23
CA LEU A 93 -3.43 5.38 8.61
C LEU A 93 -4.56 5.28 9.64
N ALA A 94 -5.67 6.00 9.40
CA ALA A 94 -6.87 5.91 10.24
C ALA A 94 -7.48 4.50 10.19
N TRP A 95 -7.39 3.82 9.04
CA TRP A 95 -7.81 2.43 8.89
C TRP A 95 -6.84 1.44 9.54
N THR A 96 -5.53 1.71 9.55
CA THR A 96 -4.50 0.86 10.18
C THR A 96 -4.59 0.85 11.71
N PHE A 97 -5.06 1.95 12.33
CA PHE A 97 -5.05 2.14 13.79
C PHE A 97 -5.85 1.10 14.60
N PRO A 98 -7.10 0.73 14.24
CA PRO A 98 -7.84 -0.34 14.92
C PRO A 98 -7.15 -1.71 14.87
N TRP A 99 -6.44 -2.00 13.78
CA TRP A 99 -5.70 -3.25 13.64
C TRP A 99 -4.43 -3.25 14.48
N LEU A 100 -3.76 -2.10 14.62
CA LEU A 100 -2.61 -1.92 15.51
C LEU A 100 -2.98 -2.18 16.98
N ALA A 101 -4.15 -1.70 17.41
CA ALA A 101 -4.64 -1.93 18.77
C ALA A 101 -4.90 -3.42 19.05
N SER A 102 -5.16 -4.19 18.00
CA SER A 102 -5.52 -5.60 18.08
C SER A 102 -4.29 -6.53 18.11
N MET A 103 -3.05 -6.01 17.91
CA MET A 103 -1.78 -6.78 17.82
C MET A 103 -1.52 -7.75 18.98
N MET A 104 -2.09 -7.48 20.16
CA MET A 104 -1.83 -8.25 21.36
C MET A 104 -2.41 -9.68 21.31
N HIS A 105 -3.43 -9.93 20.48
CA HIS A 105 -4.12 -11.22 20.40
C HIS A 105 -4.53 -11.56 18.95
N GLN A 106 -3.58 -11.63 18.02
CA GLN A 106 -3.92 -11.87 16.61
C GLN A 106 -3.55 -13.24 16.06
N PRO A 107 -4.45 -13.86 15.28
CA PRO A 107 -4.12 -14.95 14.38
C PRO A 107 -3.06 -14.55 13.35
N PRO A 108 -2.23 -15.50 12.87
CA PRO A 108 -1.15 -15.23 11.91
C PRO A 108 -1.59 -14.52 10.63
N VAL A 109 -2.77 -14.87 10.10
CA VAL A 109 -3.36 -14.27 8.88
C VAL A 109 -3.69 -12.78 9.10
N GLN A 110 -4.20 -12.43 10.29
CA GLN A 110 -4.53 -11.05 10.64
C GLN A 110 -3.26 -10.21 10.80
N GLY A 111 -2.21 -10.78 11.39
CA GLY A 111 -0.89 -10.14 11.47
C GLY A 111 -0.25 -9.89 10.10
N MET A 112 -0.42 -10.82 9.15
CA MET A 112 0.03 -10.62 7.77
C MET A 112 -0.73 -9.50 7.06
N HIS A 113 -2.04 -9.39 7.27
CA HIS A 113 -2.84 -8.29 6.74
C HIS A 113 -2.44 -6.93 7.34
N LEU A 114 -2.11 -6.89 8.64
CA LEU A 114 -1.54 -5.69 9.27
C LEU A 114 -0.19 -5.30 8.65
N LEU A 115 0.70 -6.27 8.44
CA LEU A 115 2.00 -6.03 7.78
C LEU A 115 1.79 -5.47 6.36
N TRP A 116 0.81 -6.00 5.64
CA TRP A 116 0.38 -5.48 4.36
C TRP A 116 -0.05 -4.01 4.43
N LEU A 117 -0.92 -3.65 5.37
CA LEU A 117 -1.37 -2.27 5.58
C LEU A 117 -0.18 -1.33 5.86
N LEU A 118 0.74 -1.74 6.74
CA LEU A 118 1.94 -0.96 7.05
C LEU A 118 2.86 -0.76 5.84
N LEU A 119 3.05 -1.80 5.01
CA LEU A 119 3.80 -1.69 3.77
C LEU A 119 3.13 -0.73 2.78
N LEU A 120 1.80 -0.73 2.72
CA LEU A 120 1.04 0.18 1.88
C LEU A 120 1.19 1.63 2.38
N ASP A 121 1.08 1.86 3.69
CA ASP A 121 1.30 3.16 4.33
C ASP A 121 2.70 3.70 4.03
N VAL A 122 3.75 2.88 4.24
CA VAL A 122 5.14 3.25 3.92
C VAL A 122 5.31 3.53 2.44
N GLY A 123 4.71 2.73 1.55
CA GLY A 123 4.75 2.95 0.11
C GLY A 123 4.14 4.30 -0.29
N LEU A 124 2.99 4.66 0.27
CA LEU A 124 2.33 5.95 0.04
C LEU A 124 3.16 7.12 0.59
N LEU A 125 3.76 6.98 1.78
CA LEU A 125 4.66 7.99 2.35
C LEU A 125 5.90 8.20 1.51
N LEU A 126 6.53 7.12 1.02
CA LEU A 126 7.68 7.21 0.12
C LEU A 126 7.29 7.91 -1.19
N ALA A 127 6.13 7.58 -1.77
CA ALA A 127 5.62 8.27 -2.95
C ALA A 127 5.40 9.76 -2.68
N LEU A 128 4.82 10.13 -1.53
CA LEU A 128 4.65 11.52 -1.10
C LEU A 128 6.00 12.24 -0.96
N CYS A 129 7.00 11.61 -0.34
CA CYS A 129 8.34 12.15 -0.19
C CYS A 129 9.02 12.41 -1.54
N VAL A 130 8.97 11.45 -2.46
CA VAL A 130 9.53 11.59 -3.81
C VAL A 130 8.85 12.73 -4.56
N VAL A 131 7.51 12.80 -4.54
CA VAL A 131 6.77 13.89 -5.19
C VAL A 131 7.10 15.25 -4.59
N SER A 132 7.25 15.33 -3.27
CA SER A 132 7.62 16.56 -2.55
C SER A 132 9.04 17.00 -2.87
N LEU A 133 9.99 16.06 -2.95
CA LEU A 133 11.37 16.35 -3.30
C LEU A 133 11.49 16.85 -4.74
N VAL A 134 10.80 16.19 -5.68
CA VAL A 134 10.77 16.59 -7.09
C VAL A 134 10.11 17.96 -7.28
N SER A 135 9.03 18.25 -6.55
CA SER A 135 8.37 19.56 -6.62
C SER A 135 9.25 20.66 -6.05
N ALA A 136 9.92 20.42 -4.92
CA ALA A 136 10.89 21.34 -4.33
C ALA A 136 12.09 21.58 -5.27
N TRP A 137 12.67 20.53 -5.85
CA TRP A 137 13.76 20.65 -6.83
C TRP A 137 13.36 21.46 -8.05
N ARG A 138 12.16 21.23 -8.61
CA ARG A 138 11.65 22.03 -9.74
C ARG A 138 11.48 23.50 -9.36
N ALA A 139 11.01 23.79 -8.15
CA ALA A 139 10.88 25.16 -7.64
C ALA A 139 12.25 25.83 -7.48
N PHE A 140 13.24 25.14 -6.91
CA PHE A 140 14.61 25.62 -6.78
C PHE A 140 15.28 25.86 -8.13
N ALA A 141 15.14 24.92 -9.07
CA ALA A 141 15.69 25.05 -10.42
C ALA A 141 15.11 26.26 -11.17
N LYS A 142 13.79 26.50 -11.07
CA LYS A 142 13.13 27.69 -11.63
C LYS A 142 13.64 29.00 -11.00
N ARG A 143 13.83 29.04 -9.68
CA ARG A 143 14.40 30.20 -8.98
C ARG A 143 15.84 30.49 -9.43
N LYS A 144 16.65 29.45 -9.59
CA LYS A 144 18.04 29.57 -10.07
C LYS A 144 18.12 30.10 -11.51
N GLN A 145 17.21 29.67 -12.39
CA GLN A 145 17.11 30.20 -13.76
C GLN A 145 16.61 31.66 -13.79
N ALA A 146 15.62 32.01 -12.96
CA ALA A 146 15.13 33.39 -12.85
C ALA A 146 16.19 34.37 -12.31
N GLY A 147 17.07 33.92 -11.41
CA GLY A 147 18.21 34.71 -10.94
C GLY A 147 19.29 34.92 -12.00
N ARG A 148 19.51 33.93 -12.88
CA ARG A 148 20.50 33.98 -13.96
C ARG A 148 20.07 34.80 -15.18
N ALA A 149 18.76 35.00 -15.36
CA ALA A 149 18.20 35.85 -16.42
C ALA A 149 18.15 37.34 -16.03
N ARG A 150 18.49 37.69 -14.78
CA ARG A 150 18.53 39.06 -14.26
C ARG A 150 19.94 39.60 -14.03
N SER A 151 20.98 38.81 -14.30
CA SER A 151 22.40 39.21 -14.30
C SER A 151 22.91 39.34 -15.72
#